data_AF-A0A3D5Y996-F1
#
_entry.id   AF-A0A3D5Y996-F1
#
_cell.length_a   1.000
_cell.length_b   1.000
_cell.length_c   1.000
_cell.angle_alpha   90.00
_cell.angle_beta   90.00
_cell.angle_gamma   90.00
#
_symmetry.space_group_name_H-M   'P 1'
#
loop_
_entity.id
_entity.type
_entity.pdbx_description
1 polymer ?
#
loop_
_entity_poly.entity_id
_entity_poly.type
_entity_poly.pdbx_seq_one_letter_code
_entity_poly.pdbx_strand_id
1 'polypeptide(L)'
;MQFTLDFNNTMSDVLGSEQGFRPEDIDGLKKQANEIHKNLQARRRTDIGFYNLPYDEKLLKDVLSLSKELAGSFDTLVVLGIGGSSLGGRAIFNALCHPYHNLLHSVGEGRLSPNASIGDVPSRCGRPQGSPLQARNKRSVLRIFFCDNIDPDGFKPLFEILNLKKTVFNVITKSGETAETIAQFMVIKKLLEKMIGKKYR
;
A
#
# COMPACT_ATOMS: atom_id res chain seq x y z
N MET A 1 -8.55 14.73 14.73
CA MET A 1 -7.73 15.35 13.66
C MET A 1 -8.68 16.04 12.71
N GLN A 2 -8.44 17.31 12.38
CA GLN A 2 -9.26 18.08 11.45
C GLN A 2 -8.40 18.39 10.23
N PHE A 3 -8.92 18.10 9.03
CA PHE A 3 -8.29 18.56 7.80
C PHE A 3 -8.70 20.00 7.56
N THR A 4 -7.73 20.86 7.27
CA THR A 4 -7.97 22.26 6.89
C THR A 4 -7.56 22.42 5.44
N LEU A 5 -8.46 22.96 4.62
CA LEU A 5 -8.15 23.36 3.25
C LEU A 5 -7.75 24.83 3.27
N ASP A 6 -6.49 25.11 2.93
CA ASP A 6 -5.99 26.46 2.70
C ASP A 6 -5.75 26.65 1.20
N PHE A 7 -6.49 27.56 0.59
CA PHE A 7 -6.39 27.91 -0.83
C PHE A 7 -5.89 29.34 -1.05
N ASN A 8 -5.39 30.01 -0.01
CA ASN A 8 -4.98 31.42 -0.06
C ASN A 8 -3.93 31.69 -1.15
N ASN A 9 -3.00 30.76 -1.37
CA ASN A 9 -1.96 30.88 -2.40
C ASN A 9 -2.47 30.72 -3.84
N THR A 10 -3.78 30.54 -4.04
CA THR A 10 -4.44 30.53 -5.35
C THR A 10 -5.24 31.81 -5.62
N MET A 11 -5.36 32.70 -4.63
CA MET A 11 -6.18 33.91 -4.72
C MET A 11 -5.46 35.07 -5.40
N SER A 12 -6.24 36.01 -5.94
CA SER A 12 -5.76 37.22 -6.62
C SER A 12 -4.87 38.10 -5.73
N ASP A 13 -5.08 38.08 -4.41
CA ASP A 13 -4.28 38.86 -3.46
C ASP A 13 -2.82 38.37 -3.40
N VAL A 14 -2.55 37.12 -3.80
CA VAL A 14 -1.22 36.51 -3.81
C VAL A 14 -0.64 36.40 -5.22
N LEU A 15 -1.45 35.97 -6.19
CA LEU A 15 -1.00 35.70 -7.57
C LEU A 15 -1.21 36.88 -8.54
N GLY A 16 -1.87 37.96 -8.10
CA GLY A 16 -2.26 39.07 -8.96
C GLY A 16 -3.62 38.86 -9.64
N SER A 17 -4.23 39.95 -10.11
CA SER A 17 -5.61 39.97 -10.62
C SER A 17 -5.82 39.25 -11.95
N GLU A 18 -4.76 38.94 -12.69
CA GLU A 18 -4.81 38.26 -13.97
C GLU A 18 -4.68 36.73 -13.86
N GLN A 19 -3.96 36.22 -12.84
CA GLN A 19 -3.63 34.80 -12.69
C GLN A 19 -4.29 34.14 -11.47
N GLY A 20 -4.66 34.91 -10.45
CA GLY A 20 -5.30 34.40 -9.23
C GLY A 20 -6.83 34.44 -9.28
N PHE A 21 -7.47 33.57 -8.51
CA PHE A 21 -8.93 33.57 -8.34
C PHE A 21 -9.38 34.77 -7.51
N ARG A 22 -10.42 35.45 -7.97
CA ARG A 22 -11.08 36.50 -7.20
C ARG A 22 -12.18 35.88 -6.35
N PRO A 23 -12.58 36.49 -5.22
CA PRO A 23 -13.68 35.99 -4.40
C PRO A 23 -14.97 35.77 -5.21
N GLU A 24 -15.24 36.64 -6.19
CA GLU A 24 -16.42 36.57 -7.03
C GLU A 24 -16.41 35.35 -7.97
N ASP A 25 -15.22 34.89 -8.40
CA ASP A 25 -15.09 33.69 -9.24
C ASP A 25 -15.53 32.44 -8.47
N ILE A 26 -15.17 32.36 -7.19
CA ILE A 26 -15.55 31.26 -6.31
C ILE A 26 -17.05 31.34 -5.97
N ASP A 27 -17.53 32.52 -5.59
CA ASP A 27 -18.94 32.72 -5.26
C ASP A 27 -19.87 32.46 -6.45
N GLY A 28 -19.42 32.81 -7.66
CA GLY A 28 -20.13 32.51 -8.91
C GLY A 28 -20.36 31.02 -9.14
N LEU A 29 -19.47 30.15 -8.66
CA LEU A 29 -19.58 28.69 -8.80
C LEU A 29 -20.50 28.05 -7.75
N LYS A 30 -20.92 28.78 -6.71
CA LYS A 30 -21.69 28.24 -5.58
C LYS A 30 -22.99 27.55 -6.02
N LYS A 31 -23.70 28.11 -7.00
CA LYS A 31 -24.93 27.52 -7.53
C LYS A 31 -24.65 26.16 -8.19
N GLN A 32 -23.68 26.11 -9.09
CA GLN A 32 -23.28 24.89 -9.79
C GLN A 32 -22.74 23.84 -8.82
N ALA A 33 -21.90 24.22 -7.86
CA ALA A 33 -21.37 23.33 -6.83
C ALA A 33 -22.50 22.69 -5.99
N ASN A 34 -23.52 23.46 -5.63
CA ASN A 34 -24.70 22.96 -4.91
C ASN A 34 -25.52 21.97 -5.75
N GLU A 35 -25.68 22.22 -7.05
CA GLU A 35 -26.37 21.30 -7.96
C GLU A 35 -25.60 19.97 -8.10
N ILE A 36 -24.28 20.04 -8.29
CA ILE A 36 -23.40 18.86 -8.32
C ILE A 36 -23.49 18.09 -6.99
N HIS A 37 -23.42 18.79 -5.86
CA HIS A 37 -23.54 18.17 -4.54
C HIS A 37 -24.87 17.41 -4.39
N LYS A 38 -26.00 18.03 -4.76
CA LYS A 38 -27.32 17.38 -4.74
C LYS A 38 -27.35 16.14 -5.62
N ASN A 39 -26.77 16.21 -6.83
CA ASN A 39 -26.70 15.07 -7.75
C ASN A 39 -25.89 13.90 -7.16
N LEU A 40 -24.71 14.20 -6.61
CA LEU A 40 -23.85 13.18 -5.97
C LEU A 40 -24.52 12.55 -4.75
N GLN A 41 -25.21 13.34 -3.91
CA GLN A 41 -25.96 12.81 -2.78
C GLN A 41 -27.11 11.91 -3.21
N ALA A 42 -27.86 12.28 -4.26
CA ALA A 42 -28.94 11.44 -4.78
C ALA A 42 -28.42 10.10 -5.31
N ARG A 43 -27.22 10.09 -5.90
CA ARG A 43 -26.55 8.92 -6.49
C ARG A 43 -25.69 8.10 -5.52
N ARG A 44 -25.51 8.61 -4.30
CA ARG A 44 -24.65 8.02 -3.26
C ARG A 44 -24.94 6.55 -2.96
N ARG A 45 -26.21 6.15 -3.06
CA ARG A 45 -26.67 4.78 -2.75
C ARG A 45 -26.97 3.94 -3.99
N THR A 46 -26.79 4.50 -5.19
CA THR A 46 -27.14 3.81 -6.45
C THR A 46 -25.88 3.31 -7.15
N ASP A 47 -25.09 4.22 -7.72
CA ASP A 47 -24.03 3.90 -8.67
C ASP A 47 -22.65 4.37 -8.19
N ILE A 48 -22.58 5.12 -7.08
CA ILE A 48 -21.33 5.61 -6.50
C ILE A 48 -20.99 4.82 -5.23
N GLY A 49 -20.53 3.58 -5.41
CA GLY A 49 -20.32 2.64 -4.30
C GLY A 49 -19.28 3.07 -3.25
N PHE A 50 -18.29 3.89 -3.60
CA PHE A 50 -17.20 4.24 -2.69
C PHE A 50 -17.64 5.13 -1.51
N TYR A 51 -18.75 5.87 -1.63
CA TYR A 51 -19.22 6.78 -0.57
C TYR A 51 -19.65 6.05 0.71
N ASN A 52 -20.11 4.80 0.57
CA ASN A 52 -20.58 4.00 1.71
C ASN A 52 -19.52 3.02 2.20
N LEU A 53 -18.40 2.87 1.48
CA LEU A 53 -17.32 1.96 1.81
C LEU A 53 -16.78 2.13 3.25
N PRO A 54 -16.58 3.35 3.78
CA PRO A 54 -16.13 3.54 5.17
C PRO A 54 -17.12 3.02 6.24
N TYR A 55 -18.37 2.77 5.85
CA TYR A 55 -19.45 2.35 6.75
C TYR A 55 -19.87 0.89 6.53
N ASP A 56 -19.19 0.15 5.64
CA ASP A 56 -19.47 -1.26 5.40
C ASP A 56 -18.86 -2.13 6.51
N GLU A 57 -19.61 -2.28 7.61
CA GLU A 57 -19.18 -3.09 8.74
C GLU A 57 -19.02 -4.57 8.39
N LYS A 58 -19.79 -5.08 7.42
CA LYS A 58 -19.70 -6.48 7.02
C LYS A 58 -18.37 -6.72 6.31
N LEU A 59 -18.04 -5.89 5.33
CA LEU A 59 -16.76 -5.96 4.62
C LEU A 59 -15.59 -5.84 5.60
N LEU A 60 -15.66 -4.91 6.55
CA LEU A 60 -14.63 -4.76 7.59
C LEU A 60 -14.46 -6.05 8.41
N LYS A 61 -15.57 -6.67 8.85
CA LYS A 61 -15.53 -7.94 9.59
C LYS A 61 -14.91 -9.07 8.77
N ASP A 62 -15.29 -9.18 7.49
CA ASP A 62 -14.79 -10.20 6.57
C ASP A 62 -13.26 -10.06 6.38
N VAL A 63 -12.78 -8.83 6.12
CA VAL A 63 -11.34 -8.53 5.97
C VAL A 63 -10.56 -8.80 7.26
N LEU A 64 -11.09 -8.39 8.43
CA LEU A 64 -10.45 -8.65 9.71
C LEU A 64 -10.41 -10.14 10.06
N SER A 65 -11.45 -10.89 9.70
CA SER A 65 -11.48 -12.34 9.89
C SER A 65 -10.41 -13.02 9.05
N LEU A 66 -10.33 -12.70 7.76
CA LEU A 66 -9.30 -13.22 6.86
C LEU A 66 -7.89 -12.84 7.34
N SER A 67 -7.70 -11.59 7.78
CA SER A 67 -6.41 -11.16 8.32
C SER A 67 -5.98 -11.96 9.55
N LYS A 68 -6.92 -12.37 10.41
CA LYS A 68 -6.64 -13.20 11.59
C LYS A 68 -6.30 -14.63 11.20
N GLU A 69 -6.99 -15.19 10.22
CA GLU A 69 -6.71 -16.53 9.69
C GLU A 69 -5.31 -16.62 9.08
N LEU A 70 -4.91 -15.58 8.33
CA LEU A 70 -3.59 -15.50 7.71
C LEU A 70 -2.48 -15.15 8.71
N ALA A 71 -2.82 -14.53 9.84
CA ALA A 71 -1.86 -14.12 10.86
C ALA A 71 -1.15 -15.34 11.48
N GLY A 72 0.18 -15.31 11.51
CA GLY A 72 1.01 -16.40 12.03
C GLY A 72 1.32 -17.50 11.02
N SER A 73 0.52 -17.64 9.97
CA SER A 73 0.77 -18.58 8.86
C SER A 73 1.84 -18.04 7.90
N PHE A 74 1.79 -16.73 7.64
CA PHE A 74 2.66 -16.03 6.69
C PHE A 74 3.42 -14.89 7.36
N ASP A 75 4.66 -14.66 6.93
CA ASP A 75 5.49 -13.51 7.34
C ASP A 75 5.56 -12.41 6.27
N THR A 76 5.03 -12.72 5.07
CA THR A 76 5.08 -11.82 3.91
C THR A 76 3.78 -11.85 3.11
N LEU A 77 3.29 -10.68 2.75
CA LEU A 77 2.19 -10.44 1.81
C LEU A 77 2.75 -9.75 0.56
N VAL A 78 2.42 -10.28 -0.61
CA VAL A 78 2.74 -9.67 -1.90
C VAL A 78 1.44 -9.32 -2.61
N VAL A 79 1.22 -8.04 -2.86
CA VAL A 79 0.08 -7.53 -3.62
C VAL A 79 0.45 -7.51 -5.10
N LEU A 80 -0.29 -8.26 -5.91
CA LEU A 80 -0.21 -8.23 -7.37
C LEU A 80 -1.38 -7.41 -7.90
N GLY A 81 -1.07 -6.27 -8.50
CA GLY A 81 -2.08 -5.38 -9.04
C GLY A 81 -1.45 -4.09 -9.51
N ILE A 82 -2.03 -3.48 -10.53
CA ILE A 82 -1.57 -2.21 -11.11
C ILE A 82 -2.63 -1.11 -10.92
N GLY A 83 -2.18 0.15 -10.94
CA GLY A 83 -3.06 1.31 -10.83
C GLY A 83 -3.86 1.31 -9.51
N GLY A 84 -5.18 1.41 -9.60
CA GLY A 84 -6.07 1.45 -8.44
C GLY A 84 -5.98 0.20 -7.54
N SER A 85 -5.59 -0.95 -8.09
CA SER A 85 -5.43 -2.21 -7.34
C SER A 85 -4.17 -2.26 -6.47
N SER A 86 -3.26 -1.29 -6.58
CA SER A 86 -2.00 -1.24 -5.80
C SER A 86 -1.79 0.12 -5.13
N LEU A 87 -1.99 1.23 -5.86
CA LEU A 87 -1.63 2.57 -5.40
C LEU A 87 -2.31 2.98 -4.08
N GLY A 88 -3.59 2.64 -3.90
CA GLY A 88 -4.31 2.94 -2.66
C GLY A 88 -3.73 2.20 -1.44
N GLY A 89 -3.43 0.91 -1.60
CA GLY A 89 -2.78 0.11 -0.55
C GLY A 89 -1.36 0.61 -0.26
N ARG A 90 -0.59 0.93 -1.30
CA ARG A 90 0.77 1.48 -1.18
C ARG A 90 0.77 2.84 -0.48
N ALA A 91 -0.19 3.71 -0.79
CA ALA A 91 -0.33 5.02 -0.15
C ALA A 91 -0.61 4.89 1.35
N ILE A 92 -1.56 4.03 1.74
CA ILE A 92 -1.87 3.77 3.15
C ILE A 92 -0.66 3.17 3.86
N PHE A 93 0.00 2.18 3.24
CA PHE A 93 1.20 1.55 3.80
C PHE A 93 2.31 2.57 4.03
N ASN A 94 2.65 3.39 3.03
CA ASN A 94 3.72 4.38 3.15
C ASN A 94 3.38 5.51 4.14
N ALA A 95 2.10 5.89 4.26
CA ALA A 95 1.66 6.95 5.16
C ALA A 95 1.62 6.51 6.64
N LEU A 96 1.28 5.24 6.91
CA LEU A 96 1.04 4.75 8.26
C LEU A 96 2.17 3.86 8.81
N CYS A 97 2.93 3.20 7.95
CA CYS A 97 4.01 2.30 8.34
C CYS A 97 5.37 3.02 8.37
N HIS A 98 6.33 2.43 9.07
CA HIS A 98 7.69 2.95 9.12
C HIS A 98 8.36 2.86 7.74
N PRO A 99 9.20 3.82 7.31
CA PRO A 99 9.88 3.75 6.00
C PRO A 99 10.69 2.47 5.78
N TYR A 100 11.20 1.89 6.86
CA TYR A 100 11.93 0.62 6.85
C TYR A 100 11.08 -0.58 7.33
N HIS A 101 9.75 -0.49 7.29
CA HIS A 101 8.82 -1.52 7.80
C HIS A 101 9.22 -2.94 7.37
N ASN A 102 9.51 -3.14 6.08
CA ASN A 102 9.89 -4.45 5.55
C ASN A 102 11.30 -4.93 5.99
N LEU A 103 12.16 -4.03 6.46
CA LEU A 103 13.49 -4.35 7.01
C LEU A 103 13.47 -4.56 8.53
N LEU A 104 12.48 -3.98 9.22
CA LEU A 104 12.34 -4.08 10.68
C LEU A 104 11.74 -5.41 11.15
N HIS A 105 11.35 -6.28 10.22
CA HIS A 105 10.90 -7.63 10.56
C HIS A 105 12.04 -8.39 11.25
N SER A 106 11.82 -8.82 12.49
CA SER A 106 12.71 -9.80 13.13
C SER A 106 12.59 -11.09 12.34
N VAL A 107 13.57 -11.34 11.46
CA VAL A 107 13.85 -12.70 10.96
C VAL A 107 13.95 -13.55 12.21
N GLY A 108 12.99 -14.47 12.41
CA GLY A 108 13.11 -15.48 13.46
C GLY A 108 14.50 -16.10 13.34
N GLU A 109 15.24 -16.14 14.44
CA GLU A 109 16.65 -16.53 14.49
C GLU A 109 16.96 -17.66 13.48
N GLY A 110 17.73 -17.33 12.45
CA GLY A 110 18.16 -18.28 11.42
C GLY A 110 17.93 -17.78 10.00
N ARG A 111 19.04 -17.47 9.32
CA ARG A 111 19.20 -17.23 7.87
C ARG A 111 19.09 -15.78 7.42
N LEU A 112 20.07 -14.97 7.82
CA LEU A 112 20.81 -14.21 6.80
C LEU A 112 21.65 -15.23 6.02
N SER A 113 21.63 -15.18 4.69
CA SER A 113 22.52 -16.01 3.88
C SER A 113 23.98 -15.61 4.15
N PRO A 114 24.97 -16.53 4.10
CA PRO A 114 26.33 -16.24 4.53
C PRO A 114 27.11 -15.26 3.65
N ASN A 115 26.53 -14.79 2.53
CA ASN A 115 27.30 -14.11 1.46
C ASN A 115 26.86 -12.67 1.16
N ALA A 116 26.06 -12.02 2.02
CA ALA A 116 25.89 -10.57 1.93
C ALA A 116 27.07 -9.87 2.60
N SER A 117 28.24 -9.89 1.96
CA SER A 117 29.32 -8.96 2.26
C SER A 117 28.86 -7.55 1.90
N ILE A 118 28.25 -6.88 2.87
CA ILE A 118 28.12 -5.42 2.87
C ILE A 118 29.55 -4.92 2.95
N GLY A 119 30.04 -4.39 1.82
CA GLY A 119 31.35 -3.76 1.73
C GLY A 119 31.54 -2.73 2.84
N ASP A 120 32.78 -2.66 3.30
CA ASP A 120 33.28 -1.81 4.38
C ASP A 120 32.72 -0.38 4.31
N VAL A 121 31.74 -0.09 5.18
CA VAL A 121 31.42 1.29 5.53
C VAL A 121 32.43 1.70 6.61
N PRO A 122 33.28 2.73 6.38
CA PRO A 122 34.27 3.12 7.36
C PRO A 122 33.60 3.56 8.66
N SER A 123 33.91 2.84 9.74
CA SER A 123 33.51 3.14 11.12
C SER A 123 34.23 4.40 11.63
N ARG A 124 33.79 5.58 11.18
CA ARG A 124 34.34 6.88 11.61
C ARG A 124 33.37 7.80 12.33
N CYS A 125 32.24 7.30 12.82
CA CYS A 125 31.39 8.05 13.74
C CYS A 125 31.22 7.26 15.03
N GLY A 126 31.78 7.79 16.13
CA GLY A 126 31.62 7.24 17.47
C GLY A 126 30.15 7.05 17.81
N ARG A 127 29.80 5.86 18.33
CA ARG A 127 28.45 5.58 18.83
C ARG A 127 28.15 6.54 19.99
N PRO A 128 27.07 7.33 19.95
CA PRO A 128 26.52 7.88 21.17
C PRO A 128 25.97 6.71 21.99
N GLN A 129 26.44 6.58 23.22
CA GLN A 129 25.85 5.66 24.18
C GLN A 129 24.42 6.12 24.52
N GLY A 130 23.46 5.21 24.35
CA GLY A 130 22.14 5.29 24.98
C GLY A 130 21.12 6.22 24.32
N SER A 131 20.33 5.69 23.39
CA SER A 131 18.95 6.17 23.17
C SER A 131 17.97 5.08 23.63
N PRO A 132 16.93 5.42 24.41
CA PRO A 132 15.95 4.48 24.97
C PRO A 132 14.92 4.02 23.94
N LEU A 133 15.36 3.54 22.78
CA LEU A 133 14.55 2.72 21.87
C LEU A 133 14.74 1.24 22.23
N GLN A 134 14.81 0.93 23.52
CA GLN A 134 14.78 -0.44 24.00
C GLN A 134 13.33 -0.94 24.00
N ALA A 135 13.16 -2.11 23.37
CA ALA A 135 12.11 -3.08 23.65
C ALA A 135 10.65 -2.61 23.51
N ARG A 136 10.28 -2.10 22.33
CA ARG A 136 8.88 -2.22 21.90
C ARG A 136 8.65 -3.64 21.39
N ASN A 137 7.88 -4.40 22.18
CA ASN A 137 7.24 -5.68 21.91
C ASN A 137 7.50 -6.24 20.48
N LYS A 138 8.33 -7.30 20.36
CA LYS A 138 8.64 -8.04 19.11
C LYS A 138 7.36 -8.68 18.54
N ARG A 139 6.42 -7.89 18.05
CA ARG A 139 5.38 -8.41 17.15
C ARG A 139 6.08 -8.68 15.82
N SER A 140 5.99 -9.93 15.35
CA SER A 140 6.32 -10.24 13.96
C SER A 140 5.46 -9.33 13.07
N VAL A 141 6.10 -8.37 12.43
CA VAL A 141 5.45 -7.40 11.55
C VAL A 141 5.42 -7.99 10.15
N LEU A 142 4.23 -8.31 9.64
CA LEU A 142 4.05 -8.83 8.27
C LEU A 142 4.73 -7.89 7.26
N ARG A 143 5.65 -8.42 6.44
CA ARG A 143 6.25 -7.68 5.33
C ARG A 143 5.23 -7.53 4.21
N ILE A 144 5.15 -6.36 3.58
CA ILE A 144 4.19 -6.09 2.51
C ILE A 144 4.95 -5.56 1.29
N PHE A 145 4.83 -6.27 0.17
CA PHE A 145 5.38 -5.88 -1.12
C PHE A 145 4.26 -5.59 -2.12
N PHE A 146 4.47 -4.59 -2.98
CA PHE A 146 3.53 -4.21 -4.03
C PHE A 146 4.21 -4.39 -5.38
N CYS A 147 3.64 -5.26 -6.21
CA CYS A 147 4.11 -5.56 -7.56
C CYS A 147 3.10 -5.00 -8.58
N ASP A 148 3.40 -3.80 -9.08
CA ASP A 148 2.58 -3.05 -10.03
C ASP A 148 3.25 -2.89 -11.40
N ASN A 149 4.41 -3.53 -11.62
CA ASN A 149 5.13 -3.53 -12.90
C ASN A 149 5.48 -4.96 -13.33
N ILE A 150 5.44 -5.23 -14.63
CA ILE A 150 5.79 -6.54 -15.23
C ILE A 150 7.30 -6.69 -15.48
N ASP A 151 8.07 -5.66 -15.19
CA ASP A 151 9.52 -5.64 -15.37
C ASP A 151 10.21 -6.81 -14.61
N PRO A 152 10.91 -7.72 -15.32
CA PRO A 152 11.61 -8.83 -14.69
C PRO A 152 12.71 -8.38 -13.73
N ASP A 153 13.31 -7.20 -13.91
CA ASP A 153 14.39 -6.71 -13.05
C ASP A 153 13.88 -6.24 -11.69
N GLY A 154 12.62 -5.83 -11.59
CA GLY A 154 11.96 -5.58 -10.30
C GLY A 154 11.43 -6.87 -9.66
N PHE A 155 10.95 -7.81 -10.48
CA PHE A 155 10.24 -9.00 -10.00
C PHE A 155 11.19 -10.14 -9.61
N LYS A 156 12.34 -10.28 -10.27
CA LYS A 156 13.32 -11.34 -10.00
C LYS A 156 14.00 -11.19 -8.63
N PRO A 157 14.53 -10.02 -8.23
CA PRO A 157 15.14 -9.86 -6.91
C PRO A 157 14.13 -10.10 -5.78
N LEU A 158 12.85 -9.77 -6.02
CA LEU A 158 11.80 -10.06 -5.06
C LEU A 158 11.72 -11.57 -4.77
N PHE A 159 11.76 -12.44 -5.78
CA PHE A 159 11.77 -13.88 -5.53
C PHE A 159 13.00 -14.40 -4.80
N GLU A 160 14.14 -13.74 -4.94
CA GLU A 160 15.37 -14.11 -4.24
C GLU A 160 15.27 -13.85 -2.73
N ILE A 161 14.47 -12.86 -2.32
CA ILE A 161 14.25 -12.51 -0.89
C ILE A 161 13.00 -13.15 -0.27
N LEU A 162 12.07 -13.66 -1.08
CA LEU A 162 10.82 -14.23 -0.61
C LEU A 162 10.98 -15.70 -0.20
N ASN A 163 10.49 -16.04 0.99
CA ASN A 163 10.22 -17.43 1.35
C ASN A 163 8.81 -17.79 0.86
N LEU A 164 8.72 -18.45 -0.30
CA LEU A 164 7.44 -18.79 -0.93
C LEU A 164 6.51 -19.67 -0.05
N LYS A 165 7.05 -20.42 0.92
CA LYS A 165 6.23 -21.19 1.88
C LYS A 165 5.61 -20.32 2.99
N LYS A 166 6.11 -19.11 3.18
CA LYS A 166 5.68 -18.12 4.18
C LYS A 166 5.19 -16.82 3.53
N THR A 167 4.93 -16.86 2.23
CA THR A 167 4.40 -15.73 1.46
C THR A 167 2.97 -16.00 1.02
N VAL A 168 2.08 -15.03 1.24
CA VAL A 168 0.74 -15.00 0.65
C VAL A 168 0.70 -13.98 -0.49
N PHE A 169 0.11 -14.37 -1.63
CA PHE A 169 -0.07 -13.49 -2.79
C PHE A 169 -1.51 -13.03 -2.86
N ASN A 170 -1.73 -11.71 -2.75
CA ASN A 170 -3.03 -11.09 -2.91
C ASN A 170 -3.15 -10.52 -4.34
N VAL A 171 -3.92 -11.20 -5.18
CA VAL A 171 -4.09 -10.85 -6.60
C VAL A 171 -5.34 -10.00 -6.77
N ILE A 172 -5.16 -8.73 -7.16
CA ILE A 172 -6.24 -7.75 -7.22
C ILE A 172 -6.42 -7.26 -8.66
N THR A 173 -7.55 -7.61 -9.27
CA THR A 173 -7.99 -7.10 -10.57
C THR A 173 -9.51 -6.97 -10.58
N LYS A 174 -10.02 -5.82 -11.04
CA LYS A 174 -11.47 -5.58 -11.18
C LYS A 174 -12.04 -6.30 -12.39
N SER A 175 -11.37 -6.23 -13.54
CA SER A 175 -11.85 -6.85 -14.78
C SER A 175 -11.56 -8.35 -14.83
N GLY A 176 -10.57 -8.84 -14.07
CA GLY A 176 -10.07 -10.20 -14.22
C GLY A 176 -9.17 -10.38 -15.44
N GLU A 177 -9.03 -9.36 -16.28
CA GLU A 177 -8.37 -9.39 -17.60
C GLU A 177 -7.16 -8.45 -17.70
N THR A 178 -6.76 -7.82 -16.58
CA THR A 178 -5.59 -6.93 -16.53
C THR A 178 -4.33 -7.71 -16.87
N ALA A 179 -3.73 -7.46 -18.04
CA ALA A 179 -2.66 -8.26 -18.62
C ALA A 179 -1.44 -8.35 -17.71
N GLU A 180 -1.06 -7.25 -17.05
CA GLU A 180 0.07 -7.18 -16.12
C GLU A 180 -0.16 -8.09 -14.91
N THR A 181 -1.31 -7.95 -14.26
CA THR A 181 -1.70 -8.76 -13.09
C THR A 181 -1.80 -10.24 -13.45
N ILE A 182 -2.40 -10.57 -14.59
CA ILE A 182 -2.51 -11.96 -15.06
C ILE A 182 -1.14 -12.54 -15.34
N ALA A 183 -0.27 -11.82 -16.05
CA ALA A 183 1.05 -12.30 -16.40
C ALA A 183 1.88 -12.62 -15.14
N GLN A 184 1.90 -11.69 -14.17
CA GLN A 184 2.54 -11.90 -12.86
C GLN A 184 1.93 -13.11 -12.13
N PHE A 185 0.59 -13.21 -12.10
CA PHE A 185 -0.11 -14.33 -11.48
C PHE A 185 0.24 -15.67 -12.12
N MET A 186 0.28 -15.75 -13.46
CA MET A 186 0.64 -16.97 -14.18
C MET A 186 2.07 -17.42 -13.86
N VAL A 187 3.01 -16.49 -13.78
CA VAL A 187 4.40 -16.76 -13.37
C VAL A 187 4.43 -17.31 -11.95
N ILE A 188 3.77 -16.64 -11.00
CA ILE A 188 3.73 -17.05 -9.58
C ILE A 188 3.05 -18.41 -9.42
N LYS A 189 1.91 -18.63 -10.07
CA LYS A 189 1.17 -19.89 -10.02
C LYS A 189 2.05 -21.05 -10.49
N LYS A 190 2.76 -20.88 -11.62
CA LYS A 190 3.68 -21.89 -12.14
C LYS A 190 4.84 -22.18 -11.18
N LEU A 191 5.34 -21.17 -10.48
CA LEU A 191 6.38 -21.34 -9.45
C LEU A 191 5.85 -22.10 -8.22
N LEU A 192 4.66 -21.73 -7.72
CA LEU A 192 4.01 -22.40 -6.60
C LEU A 192 3.70 -23.87 -6.92
N GLU A 193 3.15 -24.16 -8.10
CA GLU A 193 2.86 -25.53 -8.54
C GLU A 193 4.11 -26.41 -8.57
N LYS A 194 5.26 -25.87 -8.98
CA LYS A 194 6.54 -26.58 -8.95
C LYS A 194 7.04 -26.85 -7.53
N MET A 195 6.80 -25.94 -6.58
CA MET A 195 7.37 -26.01 -5.23
C MET A 195 6.53 -26.81 -4.23
N ILE A 196 5.21 -26.64 -4.25
CA ILE A 196 4.30 -27.23 -3.26
C ILE A 196 3.25 -28.16 -3.91
N GLY A 197 3.38 -28.41 -5.22
CA GLY A 197 2.48 -29.27 -5.97
C GLY A 197 1.08 -28.69 -6.08
N LYS A 198 0.07 -29.54 -6.29
CA LYS A 198 -1.34 -29.13 -6.40
C LYS A 198 -1.97 -28.60 -5.10
N LYS A 199 -1.21 -28.57 -4.00
CA LYS A 199 -1.66 -28.10 -2.67
C LYS A 199 -1.47 -26.59 -2.45
N TYR A 200 -1.26 -25.81 -3.51
CA TYR A 200 -1.01 -24.36 -3.40
C TYR A 200 -2.25 -23.49 -3.12
N ARG A 201 -3.43 -24.10 -3.07
CA ARG A 201 -4.71 -23.42 -2.89
C ARG A 201 -4.90 -22.97 -1.45
#